data_AF-A0A1J5PH11-F1
#
_entry.id   AF-A0A1J5PH11-F1
#
_cell.length_a   1.000
_cell.length_b   1.000
_cell.length_c   1.000
_cell.angle_alpha   90.00
_cell.angle_beta   90.00
_cell.angle_gamma   90.00
#
_symmetry.space_group_name_H-M   'P 1'
#
loop_
_entity.id
_entity.type
_entity.pdbx_description
1 polymer ?
#
loop_
_entity_poly.entity_id
_entity_poly.type
_entity_poly.pdbx_seq_one_letter_code
_entity_poly.pdbx_strand_id
1 'polypeptide(L)'
;MHAGDLNQFFKCFWETNNLFPDWELVQTAVNETEAFAGREQMILWEQETGRLAALAESVRHLNHAAQNWRAGKPFWGRHGVIVGLMGKAQCAIYSGDPFDVNSSAIVPVNESSLPALWSFCESGEFSRAVREIDTSLKLAPKTLLKVNFDLAHWQQVAAERYPNGLPKPYSDDPSQWLFRGHPVPATDPLQVAVARLLGYVWPAETDTSMELSDEARTWTNRSKLMDRHMDDDGIVCLQPVRGEQTAHERLLALLIDAWETVAAGSWTPNVLDTLLAQADNAGKGLAVWLRYSFFEQHAKRFQHRPFIWHVWDGQKDGFGALVNAHKLDAKNLERLIHTYLGDWIRTQESGVTSGADGAPLRLSAAQNLKARLQAILEGEKPYDIFVRWKPLAQQPIGWQPDLNDGIRLNIRPFMTAEVLRVNKKPKLNITWDKDRGKDVESAPWFKVFGGERINDHHLTMAEKIAARRQTGDLT
;
A
#
# COMPACT_ATOMS: atom_id res chain seq x y z
N MET A 1 18.81 -6.28 11.76
CA MET A 1 17.42 -5.78 11.90
C MET A 1 16.53 -6.93 12.38
N HIS A 2 15.79 -6.76 13.47
CA HIS A 2 14.84 -7.80 13.92
C HIS A 2 13.48 -7.60 13.22
N ALA A 3 12.70 -8.67 13.06
CA ALA A 3 11.42 -8.64 12.34
C ALA A 3 10.42 -7.58 12.83
N GLY A 4 10.40 -7.23 14.12
CA GLY A 4 9.50 -6.19 14.65
C GLY A 4 9.91 -4.74 14.37
N ASP A 5 11.13 -4.49 13.86
CA ASP A 5 11.53 -3.14 13.40
C ASP A 5 11.19 -2.94 11.92
N LEU A 6 10.81 -4.01 11.20
CA LEU A 6 10.45 -3.92 9.79
C LEU A 6 9.31 -2.93 9.58
N ASN A 7 8.30 -2.90 10.45
CA ASN A 7 7.21 -1.95 10.31
C ASN A 7 7.64 -0.48 10.45
N GLN A 8 8.82 -0.17 11.00
CA GLN A 8 9.34 1.20 11.07
C GLN A 8 10.02 1.62 9.77
N PHE A 9 10.70 0.67 9.09
CA PHE A 9 11.57 0.97 7.96
C PHE A 9 11.06 0.42 6.64
N PHE A 10 10.21 -0.59 6.63
CA PHE A 10 9.60 -1.19 5.44
C PHE A 10 8.11 -0.87 5.41
N LYS A 11 7.64 -0.46 4.25
CA LYS A 11 6.22 -0.17 3.96
C LYS A 11 5.86 -0.71 2.60
N CYS A 12 4.58 -0.95 2.37
CA CYS A 12 4.11 -1.04 0.99
C CYS A 12 4.11 0.35 0.37
N PHE A 13 4.37 0.47 -0.93
CA PHE A 13 4.56 1.81 -1.51
C PHE A 13 3.31 2.69 -1.46
N TRP A 14 2.14 2.06 -1.45
CA TRP A 14 0.86 2.75 -1.34
C TRP A 14 0.50 3.19 0.08
N GLU A 15 1.34 2.93 1.08
CA GLU A 15 1.10 3.43 2.44
C GLU A 15 1.58 4.87 2.66
N THR A 16 2.38 5.41 1.74
CA THR A 16 3.03 6.72 1.85
C THR A 16 2.80 7.55 0.58
N ASN A 17 3.01 8.87 0.68
CA ASN A 17 2.92 9.79 -0.47
C ASN A 17 4.27 10.27 -1.00
N ASN A 18 5.34 10.18 -0.19
CA ASN A 18 6.64 10.77 -0.48
C ASN A 18 7.65 9.64 -0.72
N LEU A 19 7.75 9.20 -1.98
CA LEU A 19 8.62 8.09 -2.34
C LEU A 19 10.11 8.43 -2.28
N PHE A 20 10.51 9.69 -2.44
CA PHE A 20 11.93 10.08 -2.57
C PHE A 20 12.17 11.45 -1.93
N PRO A 21 13.39 11.73 -1.39
CA PRO A 21 14.61 10.92 -1.45
C PRO A 21 14.86 10.03 -0.22
N ASP A 22 13.92 9.99 0.73
CA ASP A 22 14.11 9.26 2.00
C ASP A 22 13.78 7.77 1.86
N TRP A 23 12.74 7.46 1.07
CA TRP A 23 12.36 6.09 0.76
C TRP A 23 13.07 5.62 -0.52
N GLU A 24 13.36 4.33 -0.58
CA GLU A 24 13.84 3.65 -1.79
C GLU A 24 12.93 2.46 -2.08
N LEU A 25 12.60 2.22 -3.34
CA LEU A 25 11.84 1.04 -3.76
C LEU A 25 12.69 -0.22 -3.52
N VAL A 26 12.09 -1.30 -3.01
CA VAL A 26 12.83 -2.51 -2.61
C VAL A 26 12.21 -3.76 -3.15
N GLN A 27 12.96 -4.51 -3.96
CA GLN A 27 12.51 -5.79 -4.49
C GLN A 27 12.57 -6.87 -3.38
N THR A 28 11.42 -7.42 -3.03
CA THR A 28 11.30 -8.42 -1.97
C THR A 28 11.22 -9.84 -2.51
N ALA A 29 11.19 -10.82 -1.61
CA ALA A 29 11.14 -12.23 -1.98
C ALA A 29 9.89 -12.55 -2.79
N VAL A 30 10.10 -13.19 -3.95
CA VAL A 30 9.01 -13.62 -4.84
C VAL A 30 8.51 -15.02 -4.46
N ASN A 31 7.20 -15.23 -4.60
CA ASN A 31 6.55 -16.51 -4.28
C ASN A 31 6.22 -17.34 -5.53
N GLU A 32 6.31 -16.73 -6.70
CA GLU A 32 6.09 -17.32 -8.01
C GLU A 32 7.20 -16.83 -8.95
N THR A 33 7.54 -17.66 -9.94
CA THR A 33 8.56 -17.27 -10.92
C THR A 33 7.90 -16.50 -12.05
N GLU A 34 8.16 -15.20 -12.09
CA GLU A 34 7.57 -14.25 -13.04
C GLU A 34 8.62 -13.21 -13.43
N ALA A 35 8.51 -12.64 -14.63
CA ALA A 35 9.49 -11.66 -15.11
C ALA A 35 9.66 -10.47 -14.16
N PHE A 36 8.55 -9.91 -13.66
CA PHE A 36 8.55 -8.77 -12.74
C PHE A 36 7.59 -9.03 -11.56
N ALA A 37 8.18 -9.30 -10.40
CA ALA A 37 7.47 -9.57 -9.15
C ALA A 37 8.29 -9.10 -7.93
N GLY A 38 7.64 -9.07 -6.76
CA GLY A 38 8.26 -8.64 -5.50
C GLY A 38 8.44 -7.13 -5.42
N ARG A 39 7.57 -6.37 -6.10
CA ARG A 39 7.72 -4.93 -6.30
C ARG A 39 6.66 -4.12 -5.56
N GLU A 40 6.34 -4.52 -4.33
CA GLU A 40 5.27 -3.95 -3.52
C GLU A 40 5.77 -3.01 -2.42
N GLN A 41 7.06 -3.10 -2.03
CA GLN A 41 7.61 -2.45 -0.84
C GLN A 41 8.65 -1.35 -1.08
N MET A 42 8.86 -0.55 -0.05
CA MET A 42 9.88 0.49 0.04
C MET A 42 10.58 0.39 1.38
N ILE A 43 11.82 0.88 1.43
CA ILE A 43 12.62 1.00 2.66
C ILE A 43 12.93 2.47 2.94
N LEU A 44 12.78 2.89 4.19
CA LEU A 44 13.24 4.17 4.69
C LEU A 44 14.77 4.07 4.83
N TRP A 45 15.47 4.50 3.78
CA TRP A 45 16.91 4.40 3.66
C TRP A 45 17.63 5.65 4.16
N GLU A 46 17.05 6.82 3.88
CA GLU A 46 17.57 8.13 4.28
C GLU A 46 19.07 8.30 3.89
N GLN A 47 19.42 7.82 2.70
CA GLN A 47 20.77 7.88 2.12
C GLN A 47 21.87 7.36 3.07
N GLU A 48 21.58 6.32 3.86
CA GLU A 48 22.50 5.76 4.87
C GLU A 48 22.86 6.67 6.04
N THR A 49 22.15 7.79 6.23
CA THR A 49 22.43 8.77 7.30
C THR A 49 21.33 8.88 8.34
N GLY A 50 20.15 8.31 8.06
CA GLY A 50 18.99 8.46 8.93
C GLY A 50 18.83 7.39 10.02
N ARG A 51 17.59 7.18 10.40
CA ARG A 51 17.15 6.39 11.56
C ARG A 51 17.57 4.93 11.44
N LEU A 52 17.53 4.37 10.23
CA LEU A 52 17.95 2.99 9.98
C LEU A 52 19.45 2.80 10.25
N ALA A 53 20.28 3.72 9.75
CA ALA A 53 21.72 3.70 9.96
C ALA A 53 22.08 3.88 11.44
N ALA A 54 21.44 4.85 12.11
CA ALA A 54 21.63 5.10 13.54
C ALA A 54 21.26 3.87 14.40
N LEU A 55 20.15 3.19 14.07
CA LEU A 55 19.76 1.95 14.75
C LEU A 55 20.78 0.83 14.49
N ALA A 56 21.23 0.65 13.25
CA ALA A 56 22.19 -0.39 12.92
C ALA A 56 23.54 -0.20 13.64
N GLU A 57 23.99 1.05 13.82
CA GLU A 57 25.20 1.35 14.58
C GLU A 57 25.00 1.11 16.08
N SER A 58 23.85 1.51 16.65
CA SER A 58 23.58 1.33 18.08
C SER A 58 23.58 -0.15 18.51
N VAL A 59 23.17 -1.06 17.62
CA VAL A 59 23.16 -2.51 17.89
C VAL A 59 24.38 -3.26 17.34
N ARG A 60 25.35 -2.57 16.76
CA ARG A 60 26.52 -3.19 16.13
C ARG A 60 27.31 -4.08 17.09
N HIS A 61 27.39 -3.68 18.37
CA HIS A 61 28.08 -4.42 19.42
C HIS A 61 27.28 -5.65 19.92
N LEU A 62 25.97 -5.70 19.68
CA LEU A 62 25.10 -6.79 20.12
C LEU A 62 24.96 -7.89 19.06
N ASN A 63 24.98 -7.51 17.78
CA ASN A 63 24.75 -8.45 16.70
C ASN A 63 25.43 -7.98 15.40
N HIS A 64 26.46 -8.70 14.95
CA HIS A 64 27.09 -8.42 13.66
C HIS A 64 26.11 -8.51 12.48
N ALA A 65 25.06 -9.34 12.57
CA ALA A 65 24.00 -9.40 11.56
C ALA A 65 23.12 -8.14 11.52
N ALA A 66 23.25 -7.22 12.49
CA ALA A 66 22.65 -5.90 12.40
C ALA A 66 23.13 -5.12 11.19
N GLN A 67 24.39 -5.35 10.75
CA GLN A 67 25.01 -4.71 9.59
C GLN A 67 24.48 -5.24 8.24
N ASN A 68 23.65 -6.29 8.25
CA ASN A 68 22.99 -6.81 7.04
C ASN A 68 21.93 -5.85 6.47
N TRP A 69 21.67 -4.69 7.08
CA TRP A 69 20.83 -3.66 6.48
C TRP A 69 21.41 -3.12 5.16
N ARG A 70 22.72 -3.26 4.92
CA ARG A 70 23.40 -2.97 3.64
C ARG A 70 23.62 -4.21 2.77
N ALA A 71 22.92 -5.31 3.03
CA ALA A 71 23.09 -6.54 2.27
C ALA A 71 22.78 -6.30 0.77
N GLY A 72 23.59 -6.91 -0.10
CA GLY A 72 23.40 -6.80 -1.54
C GLY A 72 23.96 -5.53 -2.19
N LYS A 73 24.39 -4.52 -1.42
CA LYS A 73 24.85 -3.22 -1.96
C LYS A 73 25.87 -3.30 -3.11
N PRO A 74 26.89 -4.20 -3.10
CA PRO A 74 27.81 -4.34 -4.24
C PRO A 74 27.15 -4.78 -5.57
N PHE A 75 25.90 -5.23 -5.52
CA PHE A 75 25.12 -5.71 -6.65
C PHE A 75 23.98 -4.77 -7.05
N TRP A 76 23.71 -3.73 -6.25
CA TRP A 76 22.73 -2.71 -6.62
C TRP A 76 23.18 -1.98 -7.89
N GLY A 77 22.22 -1.58 -8.72
CA GLY A 77 22.45 -1.02 -10.05
C GLY A 77 22.95 -2.02 -11.10
N ARG A 78 23.00 -3.33 -10.80
CA ARG A 78 23.36 -4.38 -11.78
C ARG A 78 22.15 -5.25 -12.12
N HIS A 79 22.08 -5.70 -13.36
CA HIS A 79 21.03 -6.61 -13.82
C HIS A 79 21.34 -8.06 -13.49
N GLY A 80 20.32 -8.82 -13.10
CA GLY A 80 20.45 -10.20 -12.67
C GLY A 80 19.12 -10.92 -12.55
N VAL A 81 19.11 -11.99 -11.75
CA VAL A 81 17.89 -12.67 -11.31
C VAL A 81 17.81 -12.60 -9.80
N ILE A 82 16.69 -12.15 -9.25
CA ILE A 82 16.41 -12.21 -7.81
C ILE A 82 15.78 -13.55 -7.48
N VAL A 83 16.21 -14.15 -6.37
CA VAL A 83 15.74 -15.46 -5.90
C VAL A 83 15.16 -15.30 -4.50
N GLY A 84 13.92 -15.74 -4.31
CA GLY A 84 13.32 -15.89 -2.99
C GLY A 84 14.00 -17.03 -2.22
N LEU A 85 14.63 -16.72 -1.09
CA LEU A 85 15.37 -17.71 -0.28
C LEU A 85 14.45 -18.66 0.50
N MET A 86 13.18 -18.31 0.64
CA MET A 86 12.18 -19.12 1.32
C MET A 86 11.43 -20.00 0.32
N GLY A 87 10.99 -21.19 0.76
CA GLY A 87 10.03 -21.97 -0.03
C GLY A 87 10.64 -22.64 -1.27
N LYS A 88 10.31 -22.22 -2.49
CA LYS A 88 10.67 -22.96 -3.72
C LYS A 88 11.81 -22.35 -4.55
N ALA A 89 12.57 -21.38 -4.02
CA ALA A 89 13.61 -20.68 -4.80
C ALA A 89 13.02 -20.05 -6.09
N GLN A 90 11.92 -19.33 -5.93
CA GLN A 90 11.22 -18.68 -7.03
C GLN A 90 12.01 -17.46 -7.50
N CYS A 91 11.91 -17.13 -8.77
CA CYS A 91 12.80 -16.19 -9.43
C CYS A 91 12.07 -15.03 -10.12
N ALA A 92 12.68 -13.86 -10.15
CA ALA A 92 12.24 -12.75 -11.01
C ALA A 92 13.43 -11.98 -11.58
N ILE A 93 13.22 -11.16 -12.59
CA ILE A 93 14.28 -10.30 -13.13
C ILE A 93 14.64 -9.25 -12.08
N TYR A 94 15.94 -9.09 -11.86
CA TYR A 94 16.52 -8.11 -10.97
C TYR A 94 17.06 -6.92 -11.78
N SER A 95 16.53 -5.73 -11.51
CA SER A 95 16.87 -4.48 -12.22
C SER A 95 17.83 -3.59 -11.45
N GLY A 96 18.49 -4.12 -10.41
CA GLY A 96 19.46 -3.37 -9.62
C GLY A 96 18.88 -2.65 -8.40
N ASP A 97 17.59 -2.79 -8.11
CA ASP A 97 16.95 -2.21 -6.91
C ASP A 97 17.57 -2.76 -5.60
N PRO A 98 17.46 -2.06 -4.46
CA PRO A 98 17.66 -2.69 -3.16
C PRO A 98 16.77 -3.93 -2.97
N PHE A 99 17.20 -4.88 -2.14
CA PHE A 99 16.40 -6.07 -1.84
C PHE A 99 16.48 -6.52 -0.38
N ASP A 100 15.43 -7.22 0.09
CA ASP A 100 15.31 -7.65 1.48
C ASP A 100 16.20 -8.86 1.82
N VAL A 101 16.29 -9.18 3.11
CA VAL A 101 17.12 -10.30 3.62
C VAL A 101 16.54 -11.69 3.32
N ASN A 102 15.36 -11.77 2.69
CA ASN A 102 14.77 -13.02 2.23
C ASN A 102 14.96 -13.21 0.72
N SER A 103 15.64 -12.27 0.07
CA SER A 103 16.04 -12.33 -1.32
C SER A 103 17.54 -12.47 -1.48
N SER A 104 17.97 -12.95 -2.65
CA SER A 104 19.35 -12.85 -3.11
C SER A 104 19.40 -12.67 -4.61
N ALA A 105 20.26 -11.77 -5.08
CA ALA A 105 20.49 -11.56 -6.51
C ALA A 105 21.62 -12.45 -7.03
N ILE A 106 21.37 -13.16 -8.14
CA ILE A 106 22.38 -13.82 -8.97
C ILE A 106 22.68 -12.87 -10.12
N VAL A 107 23.87 -12.27 -10.08
CA VAL A 107 24.30 -11.28 -11.06
C VAL A 107 25.39 -11.90 -11.94
N PRO A 108 25.17 -12.07 -13.25
CA PRO A 108 26.18 -12.60 -14.14
C PRO A 108 27.38 -11.66 -14.24
N VAL A 109 28.58 -12.22 -14.42
CA VAL A 109 29.80 -11.42 -14.66
C VAL A 109 29.71 -10.70 -16.01
N ASN A 110 29.17 -11.38 -17.02
CA ASN A 110 28.88 -10.82 -18.33
C ASN A 110 27.36 -10.67 -18.51
N GLU A 111 26.89 -9.44 -18.69
CA GLU A 111 25.47 -9.12 -18.85
C GLU A 111 24.84 -9.81 -20.07
N SER A 112 25.61 -10.16 -21.10
CA SER A 112 25.11 -10.92 -22.25
C SER A 112 24.64 -12.34 -21.89
N SER A 113 25.01 -12.84 -20.71
CA SER A 113 24.55 -14.15 -20.20
C SER A 113 23.23 -14.06 -19.43
N LEU A 114 22.72 -12.85 -19.16
CA LEU A 114 21.48 -12.65 -18.42
C LEU A 114 20.26 -13.33 -19.06
N PRO A 115 20.04 -13.28 -20.39
CA PRO A 115 18.93 -13.99 -21.01
C PRO A 115 18.97 -15.50 -20.78
N ALA A 116 20.17 -16.10 -20.86
CA ALA A 116 20.38 -17.53 -20.59
C ALA A 116 20.12 -17.87 -19.12
N LEU A 117 20.63 -17.04 -18.19
CA LEU A 117 20.38 -17.21 -16.75
C LEU A 117 18.88 -17.12 -16.45
N TRP A 118 18.19 -16.13 -17.01
CA TRP A 118 16.75 -15.99 -16.84
C TRP A 118 15.99 -17.20 -17.38
N SER A 119 16.30 -17.67 -18.58
CA SER A 119 15.65 -18.87 -19.16
C SER A 119 15.83 -20.13 -18.29
N PHE A 120 16.98 -20.29 -17.64
CA PHE A 120 17.22 -21.38 -16.68
C PHE A 120 16.39 -21.26 -15.40
N CYS A 121 16.21 -20.03 -14.90
CA CYS A 121 15.38 -19.77 -13.73
C CYS A 121 13.89 -19.94 -14.05
N GLU A 122 13.44 -19.39 -15.18
CA GLU A 122 12.06 -19.41 -15.64
C GLU A 122 11.56 -20.83 -15.98
N SER A 123 12.46 -21.73 -16.43
CA SER A 123 12.12 -23.14 -16.67
C SER A 123 11.84 -23.93 -15.38
N GLY A 124 12.18 -23.38 -14.21
CA GLY A 124 12.10 -24.05 -12.92
C GLY A 124 13.19 -25.11 -12.68
N GLU A 125 14.12 -25.31 -13.63
CA GLU A 125 15.25 -26.22 -13.45
C GLU A 125 16.20 -25.73 -12.36
N PHE A 126 16.50 -24.44 -12.33
CA PHE A 126 17.28 -23.83 -11.25
C PHE A 126 16.68 -24.12 -9.88
N SER A 127 15.38 -23.83 -9.71
CA SER A 127 14.66 -24.03 -8.45
C SER A 127 14.72 -25.49 -7.97
N ARG A 128 14.59 -26.46 -8.89
CA ARG A 128 14.73 -27.88 -8.58
C ARG A 128 16.16 -28.22 -8.16
N ALA A 129 17.15 -27.81 -8.94
CA ALA A 129 18.55 -28.11 -8.68
C ALA A 129 19.05 -27.51 -7.36
N VAL A 130 18.66 -26.28 -7.02
CA VAL A 130 18.96 -25.68 -5.70
C VAL A 130 18.38 -26.55 -4.57
N ARG A 131 17.14 -27.02 -4.74
CA ARG A 131 16.41 -27.77 -3.71
C ARG A 131 16.88 -29.21 -3.55
N GLU A 132 17.51 -29.77 -4.57
CA GLU A 132 18.26 -31.04 -4.46
C GLU A 132 19.52 -30.88 -3.60
N ILE A 133 20.15 -29.70 -3.60
CA ILE A 133 21.35 -29.40 -2.81
C ILE A 133 20.98 -29.00 -1.37
N ASP A 134 19.91 -28.21 -1.19
CA ASP A 134 19.52 -27.63 0.10
C ASP A 134 17.99 -27.67 0.30
N THR A 135 17.56 -28.54 1.21
CA THR A 135 16.15 -28.75 1.57
C THR A 135 15.71 -27.90 2.76
N SER A 136 16.55 -27.02 3.27
CA SER A 136 16.22 -26.16 4.43
C SER A 136 15.13 -25.15 4.10
N LEU A 137 14.34 -24.76 5.09
CA LEU A 137 13.24 -23.80 4.88
C LEU A 137 13.73 -22.47 4.26
N LYS A 138 14.89 -21.98 4.73
CA LYS A 138 15.57 -20.78 4.24
C LYS A 138 16.92 -21.15 3.64
N LEU A 139 17.04 -21.00 2.33
CA LEU A 139 18.26 -21.26 1.58
C LEU A 139 19.40 -20.34 2.01
N ALA A 140 20.61 -20.90 2.11
CA ALA A 140 21.81 -20.10 2.22
C ALA A 140 22.16 -19.48 0.85
N PRO A 141 22.44 -18.16 0.75
CA PRO A 141 22.76 -17.52 -0.53
C PRO A 141 23.92 -18.18 -1.29
N LYS A 142 24.91 -18.72 -0.56
CA LYS A 142 26.05 -19.44 -1.16
C LYS A 142 25.66 -20.74 -1.85
N THR A 143 24.53 -21.35 -1.48
CA THR A 143 24.02 -22.57 -2.13
C THR A 143 23.60 -22.29 -3.56
N LEU A 144 23.06 -21.09 -3.84
CA LEU A 144 22.57 -20.72 -5.17
C LEU A 144 23.68 -20.81 -6.24
N LEU A 145 24.94 -20.56 -5.84
CA LEU A 145 26.11 -20.59 -6.72
C LEU A 145 26.68 -22.00 -6.94
N LYS A 146 26.13 -23.03 -6.28
CA LYS A 146 26.58 -24.43 -6.42
C LYS A 146 25.84 -25.18 -7.53
N VAL A 147 24.81 -24.58 -8.11
CA VAL A 147 24.01 -25.19 -9.16
C VAL A 147 24.80 -25.19 -10.47
N ASN A 148 24.84 -26.34 -11.14
CA ASN A 148 25.46 -26.46 -12.46
C ASN A 148 24.63 -25.70 -13.50
N PHE A 149 25.31 -24.92 -14.34
CA PHE A 149 24.68 -24.09 -15.36
C PHE A 149 25.33 -24.37 -16.73
N ASP A 150 24.58 -25.02 -17.62
CA ASP A 150 24.99 -25.24 -19.01
C ASP A 150 24.71 -23.98 -19.84
N LEU A 151 25.73 -23.11 -19.91
CA LEU A 151 25.62 -21.84 -20.62
C LEU A 151 25.25 -22.03 -22.10
N ALA A 152 25.80 -23.03 -22.78
CA ALA A 152 25.59 -23.21 -24.22
C ALA A 152 24.14 -23.60 -24.52
N HIS A 153 23.60 -24.54 -23.74
CA HIS A 153 22.20 -24.93 -23.83
C HIS A 153 21.27 -23.74 -23.57
N TRP A 154 21.47 -23.02 -22.47
CA TRP A 154 20.56 -21.93 -22.09
C TRP A 154 20.70 -20.68 -22.98
N GLN A 155 21.86 -20.46 -23.61
CA GLN A 155 22.00 -19.45 -24.65
C GLN A 155 21.13 -19.75 -25.87
N GLN A 156 21.07 -21.02 -26.29
CA GLN A 156 20.19 -21.42 -27.38
C GLN A 156 18.72 -21.22 -27.01
N VAL A 157 18.29 -21.71 -25.84
CA VAL A 157 16.91 -21.53 -25.36
C VAL A 157 16.54 -20.05 -25.27
N ALA A 158 17.44 -19.21 -24.76
CA ALA A 158 17.21 -17.77 -24.66
C ALA A 158 17.12 -17.09 -26.04
N ALA A 159 17.92 -17.49 -27.02
CA ALA A 159 17.85 -16.94 -28.37
C ALA A 159 16.52 -17.29 -29.08
N GLU A 160 15.99 -18.49 -28.84
CA GLU A 160 14.69 -18.93 -29.36
C GLU A 160 13.52 -18.23 -28.66
N ARG A 161 13.58 -18.09 -27.32
CA ARG A 161 12.48 -17.53 -26.51
C ARG A 161 12.46 -16.00 -26.48
N TYR A 162 13.63 -15.38 -26.52
CA TYR A 162 13.83 -13.95 -26.39
C TYR A 162 14.66 -13.40 -27.57
N PRO A 163 14.18 -13.54 -28.83
CA PRO A 163 14.94 -13.13 -30.01
C PRO A 163 15.26 -11.63 -30.04
N ASN A 164 14.45 -10.82 -29.34
CA ASN A 164 14.61 -9.36 -29.21
C ASN A 164 15.15 -8.93 -27.83
N GLY A 165 15.70 -9.86 -27.05
CA GLY A 165 16.12 -9.62 -25.67
C GLY A 165 15.03 -9.88 -24.64
N LEU A 166 15.40 -9.76 -23.36
CA LEU A 166 14.48 -9.95 -22.24
C LEU A 166 13.36 -8.90 -22.23
N PRO A 167 12.20 -9.24 -21.66
CA PRO A 167 11.13 -8.27 -21.50
C PRO A 167 11.62 -7.08 -20.65
N LYS A 168 11.22 -5.86 -21.04
CA LYS A 168 11.46 -4.65 -20.25
C LYS A 168 10.45 -4.56 -19.08
N PRO A 169 10.76 -3.83 -17.99
CA PRO A 169 9.88 -3.71 -16.82
C PRO A 169 8.44 -3.31 -17.15
N TYR A 170 7.50 -4.15 -16.70
CA TYR A 170 6.06 -3.99 -16.90
C TYR A 170 5.29 -4.81 -15.86
N SER A 171 4.20 -4.27 -15.29
CA SER A 171 3.26 -5.03 -14.47
C SER A 171 1.83 -4.49 -14.58
N ASP A 172 0.85 -5.38 -14.66
CA ASP A 172 -0.59 -5.07 -14.62
C ASP A 172 -1.18 -5.17 -13.21
N ASP A 173 -0.36 -5.57 -12.25
CA ASP A 173 -0.74 -5.69 -10.85
C ASP A 173 -0.67 -4.31 -10.15
N PRO A 174 -1.78 -3.71 -9.69
CA PRO A 174 -1.78 -2.42 -9.00
C PRO A 174 -1.03 -2.38 -7.66
N SER A 175 -0.64 -3.51 -7.10
CA SER A 175 0.24 -3.60 -5.94
C SER A 175 1.73 -3.63 -6.30
N GLN A 176 2.10 -3.58 -7.58
CA GLN A 176 3.49 -3.39 -8.00
C GLN A 176 3.76 -1.94 -8.42
N TRP A 177 4.87 -1.35 -7.99
CA TRP A 177 5.19 0.06 -8.30
C TRP A 177 5.47 0.32 -9.80
N LEU A 178 5.64 -0.74 -10.61
CA LEU A 178 5.72 -0.69 -12.07
C LEU A 178 4.35 -0.44 -12.75
N PHE A 179 3.25 -0.57 -12.00
CA PHE A 179 1.91 -0.35 -12.52
C PHE A 179 1.65 1.14 -12.75
N ARG A 180 1.03 1.46 -13.90
CA ARG A 180 0.91 2.84 -14.40
C ARG A 180 -0.46 3.47 -14.16
N GLY A 181 -1.20 2.90 -13.21
CA GLY A 181 -2.51 3.35 -12.78
C GLY A 181 -3.67 3.18 -13.79
N HIS A 182 -3.49 2.70 -15.02
CA HIS A 182 -4.60 2.66 -15.99
C HIS A 182 -5.58 1.50 -15.69
N PRO A 183 -6.92 1.70 -15.62
CA PRO A 183 -7.87 0.62 -15.32
C PRO A 183 -7.89 -0.51 -16.35
N VAL A 184 -7.81 -0.21 -17.65
CA VAL A 184 -7.99 -1.20 -18.73
C VAL A 184 -7.03 -2.40 -18.65
N PRO A 185 -5.70 -2.22 -18.56
CA PRO A 185 -4.79 -3.36 -18.48
C PRO A 185 -4.70 -3.97 -17.08
N ALA A 186 -5.31 -3.37 -16.05
CA ALA A 186 -5.13 -3.80 -14.67
C ALA A 186 -5.74 -5.19 -14.39
N THR A 187 -5.11 -5.95 -13.50
CA THR A 187 -5.73 -7.18 -12.97
C THR A 187 -6.98 -6.90 -12.13
N ASP A 188 -7.10 -5.68 -11.58
CA ASP A 188 -8.24 -5.25 -10.75
C ASP A 188 -8.77 -3.86 -11.19
N PRO A 189 -9.42 -3.75 -12.36
CA PRO A 189 -9.77 -2.47 -12.96
C PRO A 189 -10.64 -1.57 -12.08
N LEU A 190 -11.62 -2.14 -11.37
CA LEU A 190 -12.51 -1.38 -10.49
C LEU A 190 -11.78 -0.79 -9.29
N GLN A 191 -10.79 -1.51 -8.72
CA GLN A 191 -9.98 -1.01 -7.60
C GLN A 191 -9.14 0.19 -8.05
N VAL A 192 -8.53 0.07 -9.23
CA VAL A 192 -7.71 1.12 -9.85
C VAL A 192 -8.55 2.36 -10.16
N ALA A 193 -9.72 2.17 -10.75
CA ALA A 193 -10.64 3.26 -11.08
C ALA A 193 -11.09 4.04 -9.83
N VAL A 194 -11.38 3.36 -8.71
CA VAL A 194 -11.73 4.03 -7.44
C VAL A 194 -10.54 4.79 -6.86
N ALA A 195 -9.35 4.18 -6.80
CA ALA A 195 -8.15 4.84 -6.30
C ALA A 195 -7.83 6.11 -7.11
N ARG A 196 -7.94 6.04 -8.45
CA ARG A 196 -7.82 7.23 -9.32
C ARG A 196 -8.89 8.27 -9.07
N LEU A 197 -10.15 7.86 -9.00
CA LEU A 197 -11.25 8.79 -8.72
C LEU A 197 -10.98 9.59 -7.44
N LEU A 198 -10.34 8.97 -6.45
CA LEU A 198 -9.98 9.57 -5.16
C LEU A 198 -8.62 10.31 -5.18
N GLY A 199 -8.00 10.42 -6.35
CA GLY A 199 -6.76 11.18 -6.58
C GLY A 199 -5.48 10.46 -6.16
N TYR A 200 -5.47 9.12 -6.12
CA TYR A 200 -4.23 8.34 -5.96
C TYR A 200 -3.49 8.20 -7.29
N VAL A 201 -2.16 8.32 -7.24
CA VAL A 201 -1.26 8.25 -8.40
C VAL A 201 -0.16 7.25 -8.09
N TRP A 202 0.13 6.34 -9.02
CA TRP A 202 1.13 5.30 -8.83
C TRP A 202 2.57 5.82 -9.06
N PRO A 203 3.60 5.18 -8.46
CA PRO A 203 4.99 5.55 -8.63
C PRO A 203 5.45 5.69 -10.09
N ALA A 204 5.10 4.72 -10.95
CA ALA A 204 5.47 4.72 -12.37
C ALA A 204 4.91 5.92 -13.16
N GLU A 205 3.92 6.64 -12.63
CA GLU A 205 3.35 7.82 -13.28
C GLU A 205 4.14 9.10 -13.01
N THR A 206 4.87 9.16 -11.89
CA THR A 206 5.55 10.36 -11.41
C THR A 206 7.08 10.24 -11.44
N ASP A 207 7.62 9.04 -11.26
CA ASP A 207 9.06 8.79 -11.35
C ASP A 207 9.52 8.70 -12.81
N THR A 208 10.11 9.79 -13.30
CA THR A 208 10.62 9.89 -14.67
C THR A 208 11.91 9.09 -14.89
N SER A 209 12.61 8.72 -13.81
CA SER A 209 13.85 7.94 -13.85
C SER A 209 13.61 6.44 -13.88
N MET A 210 12.39 6.00 -13.53
CA MET A 210 12.02 4.58 -13.51
C MET A 210 12.20 3.95 -14.89
N GLU A 211 12.90 2.81 -14.91
CA GLU A 211 13.00 1.98 -16.10
C GLU A 211 11.65 1.29 -16.36
N LEU A 212 11.09 1.53 -17.54
CA LEU A 212 9.78 1.05 -17.97
C LEU A 212 9.83 0.68 -19.46
N SER A 213 9.04 -0.32 -19.85
CA SER A 213 8.84 -0.67 -21.26
C SER A 213 8.18 0.48 -22.05
N ASP A 214 8.34 0.49 -23.36
CA ASP A 214 7.73 1.51 -24.24
C ASP A 214 6.20 1.45 -24.19
N GLU A 215 5.65 0.24 -24.02
CA GLU A 215 4.24 0.01 -23.74
C GLU A 215 3.82 0.61 -22.39
N ALA A 216 4.61 0.41 -21.32
CA ALA A 216 4.33 1.00 -20.02
C ALA A 216 4.30 2.54 -20.08
N ARG A 217 5.21 3.15 -20.85
CA ARG A 217 5.23 4.61 -21.07
C ARG A 217 3.99 5.08 -21.83
N THR A 218 3.52 4.30 -22.81
CA THR A 218 2.28 4.59 -23.54
C THR A 218 1.08 4.60 -22.59
N TRP A 219 0.95 3.60 -21.72
CA TRP A 219 -0.11 3.54 -20.72
C TRP A 219 -0.03 4.68 -19.71
N THR A 220 1.18 5.06 -19.28
CA THR A 220 1.40 6.22 -18.39
C THR A 220 0.85 7.51 -19.01
N ASN A 221 1.05 7.71 -20.31
CA ASN A 221 0.50 8.89 -20.99
C ASN A 221 -1.03 8.84 -21.13
N ARG A 222 -1.61 7.66 -21.39
CA ARG A 222 -3.08 7.49 -21.45
C ARG A 222 -3.73 7.75 -20.10
N SER A 223 -3.10 7.28 -19.02
CA SER A 223 -3.57 7.46 -17.64
C SER A 223 -3.87 8.91 -17.27
N LYS A 224 -3.05 9.86 -17.75
CA LYS A 224 -3.22 11.29 -17.49
C LYS A 224 -4.53 11.87 -18.05
N LEU A 225 -5.12 11.23 -19.05
CA LEU A 225 -6.39 11.68 -19.63
C LEU A 225 -7.58 11.50 -18.66
N MET A 226 -7.42 10.67 -17.63
CA MET A 226 -8.42 10.49 -16.58
C MET A 226 -8.26 11.47 -15.41
N ASP A 227 -7.23 12.31 -15.38
CA ASP A 227 -6.97 13.25 -14.28
C ASP A 227 -8.15 14.21 -14.04
N ARG A 228 -8.93 14.50 -15.09
CA ARG A 228 -10.16 15.30 -15.00
C ARG A 228 -11.26 14.71 -14.11
N HIS A 229 -11.19 13.41 -13.80
CA HIS A 229 -12.13 12.74 -12.90
C HIS A 229 -11.68 12.76 -11.45
N MET A 230 -10.40 13.07 -11.18
CA MET A 230 -9.84 13.01 -9.84
C MET A 230 -10.54 14.01 -8.92
N ASP A 231 -10.93 13.51 -7.76
CA ASP A 231 -11.47 14.30 -6.68
C ASP A 231 -10.39 15.18 -6.04
N ASP A 232 -10.73 16.43 -5.77
CA ASP A 232 -9.78 17.44 -5.31
C ASP A 232 -9.37 17.18 -3.86
N ASP A 233 -10.34 16.99 -2.97
CA ASP A 233 -10.12 16.76 -1.53
C ASP A 233 -9.99 15.27 -1.16
N GLY A 234 -10.32 14.36 -2.08
CA GLY A 234 -10.24 12.92 -1.87
C GLY A 234 -11.41 12.37 -1.06
N ILE A 235 -12.58 13.03 -1.08
CA ILE A 235 -13.80 12.61 -0.38
C ILE A 235 -14.92 12.46 -1.42
N VAL A 236 -15.32 11.22 -1.69
CA VAL A 236 -16.41 10.93 -2.63
C VAL A 236 -17.56 10.25 -1.89
N CYS A 237 -18.67 10.98 -1.73
CA CYS A 237 -19.89 10.45 -1.12
C CYS A 237 -20.58 9.43 -2.04
N LEU A 238 -21.06 8.33 -1.46
CA LEU A 238 -21.85 7.33 -2.19
C LEU A 238 -23.23 7.89 -2.59
N GLN A 239 -23.75 8.82 -1.79
CA GLN A 239 -25.01 9.54 -1.98
C GLN A 239 -24.73 10.91 -2.62
N PRO A 240 -25.71 11.51 -3.30
CA PRO A 240 -25.56 12.87 -3.81
C PRO A 240 -25.58 13.83 -2.62
N VAL A 241 -24.45 14.47 -2.34
CA VAL A 241 -24.24 15.39 -1.22
C VAL A 241 -23.59 16.64 -1.79
N ARG A 242 -24.01 17.83 -1.35
CA ARG A 242 -23.51 19.13 -1.87
C ARG A 242 -23.65 19.35 -3.38
N GLY A 243 -24.63 18.70 -4.02
CA GLY A 243 -24.84 18.79 -5.47
C GLY A 243 -23.81 18.03 -6.31
N GLU A 244 -22.91 17.27 -5.67
CA GLU A 244 -22.05 16.33 -6.37
C GLU A 244 -22.84 15.11 -6.85
N GLN A 245 -22.42 14.55 -7.98
CA GLN A 245 -22.92 13.27 -8.47
C GLN A 245 -22.55 12.15 -7.49
N THR A 246 -23.33 11.07 -7.53
CA THR A 246 -23.05 9.91 -6.69
C THR A 246 -21.71 9.25 -7.07
N ALA A 247 -21.05 8.60 -6.12
CA ALA A 247 -19.79 7.89 -6.37
C ALA A 247 -19.87 6.91 -7.56
N HIS A 248 -21.00 6.22 -7.74
CA HIS A 248 -21.13 5.22 -8.80
C HIS A 248 -21.29 5.83 -10.19
N GLU A 249 -21.92 7.01 -10.31
CA GLU A 249 -22.00 7.76 -11.56
C GLU A 249 -20.64 8.33 -11.96
N ARG A 250 -19.92 8.93 -10.99
CA ARG A 250 -18.56 9.43 -11.20
C ARG A 250 -17.60 8.31 -11.62
N LEU A 251 -17.68 7.15 -10.93
CA LEU A 251 -16.89 5.97 -11.27
C LEU A 251 -17.22 5.43 -12.67
N LEU A 252 -18.50 5.38 -13.03
CA LEU A 252 -18.92 4.94 -14.37
C LEU A 252 -18.37 5.87 -15.46
N ALA A 253 -18.43 7.19 -15.25
CA ALA A 253 -17.87 8.16 -16.19
C ALA A 253 -16.35 7.98 -16.38
N LEU A 254 -15.61 7.77 -15.29
CA LEU A 254 -14.18 7.47 -15.35
C LEU A 254 -13.90 6.18 -16.13
N LEU A 255 -14.66 5.10 -15.87
CA LEU A 255 -14.49 3.82 -16.56
C LEU A 255 -14.78 3.94 -18.06
N ILE A 256 -15.85 4.63 -18.46
CA ILE A 256 -16.15 4.91 -19.86
C ILE A 256 -14.95 5.59 -20.52
N ASP A 257 -14.50 6.70 -19.95
CA ASP A 257 -13.39 7.46 -20.52
C ASP A 257 -12.09 6.65 -20.57
N ALA A 258 -11.81 5.83 -19.54
CA ALA A 258 -10.63 4.97 -19.50
C ALA A 258 -10.59 3.99 -20.69
N TRP A 259 -11.71 3.35 -21.02
CA TRP A 259 -11.79 2.48 -22.20
C TRP A 259 -11.67 3.27 -23.50
N GLU A 260 -12.39 4.38 -23.62
CA GLU A 260 -12.36 5.23 -24.81
C GLU A 260 -10.96 5.80 -25.12
N THR A 261 -10.06 5.89 -24.14
CA THR A 261 -8.63 6.24 -24.40
C THR A 261 -7.86 5.17 -25.20
N VAL A 262 -8.33 3.93 -25.21
CA VAL A 262 -7.67 2.80 -25.86
C VAL A 262 -8.12 2.68 -27.31
N ALA A 263 -9.44 2.68 -27.52
CA ALA A 263 -10.07 2.71 -28.83
C ALA A 263 -11.48 3.30 -28.71
N ALA A 264 -11.86 4.14 -29.67
CA ALA A 264 -13.18 4.74 -29.72
C ALA A 264 -14.26 3.65 -29.87
N GLY A 265 -15.30 3.71 -29.03
CA GLY A 265 -16.37 2.72 -28.96
C GLY A 265 -15.98 1.40 -28.28
N SER A 266 -14.84 1.36 -27.57
CA SER A 266 -14.44 0.17 -26.82
C SER A 266 -15.22 -0.02 -25.52
N TRP A 267 -15.88 1.03 -25.01
CA TRP A 267 -16.79 0.89 -23.89
C TRP A 267 -18.15 0.33 -24.34
N THR A 268 -18.63 -0.71 -23.66
CA THR A 268 -20.00 -1.23 -23.82
C THR A 268 -20.60 -1.60 -22.47
N PRO A 269 -21.94 -1.70 -22.32
CA PRO A 269 -22.56 -2.20 -21.08
C PRO A 269 -22.03 -3.58 -20.65
N ASN A 270 -21.70 -4.45 -21.61
CA ASN A 270 -21.14 -5.78 -21.34
C ASN A 270 -19.74 -5.73 -20.71
N VAL A 271 -18.95 -4.67 -20.97
CA VAL A 271 -17.68 -4.44 -20.28
C VAL A 271 -17.94 -4.27 -18.79
N LEU A 272 -18.91 -3.41 -18.42
CA LEU A 272 -19.25 -3.19 -17.01
C LEU A 272 -19.70 -4.49 -16.32
N ASP A 273 -20.55 -5.28 -16.98
CA ASP A 273 -21.00 -6.57 -16.44
C ASP A 273 -19.82 -7.54 -16.24
N THR A 274 -18.87 -7.56 -17.18
CA THR A 274 -17.65 -8.37 -17.07
C THR A 274 -16.77 -7.91 -15.90
N LEU A 275 -16.56 -6.60 -15.74
CA LEU A 275 -15.77 -6.04 -14.63
C LEU A 275 -16.40 -6.37 -13.27
N LEU A 276 -17.73 -6.27 -13.17
CA LEU A 276 -18.47 -6.61 -11.95
C LEU A 276 -18.43 -8.11 -11.66
N ALA A 277 -18.50 -8.96 -12.69
CA ALA A 277 -18.36 -10.40 -12.53
C ALA A 277 -16.96 -10.80 -12.05
N GLN A 278 -15.90 -10.21 -12.62
CA GLN A 278 -14.52 -10.39 -12.18
C GLN A 278 -14.28 -9.93 -10.74
N ALA A 279 -15.02 -8.93 -10.28
CA ALA A 279 -15.00 -8.45 -8.89
C ALA A 279 -16.00 -9.20 -7.97
N ASP A 280 -16.37 -10.44 -8.30
CA ASP A 280 -17.31 -11.29 -7.54
C ASP A 280 -18.66 -10.60 -7.24
N ASN A 281 -19.12 -9.74 -8.14
CA ASN A 281 -20.32 -8.91 -7.98
C ASN A 281 -21.21 -8.93 -9.23
N ALA A 282 -21.23 -10.07 -9.93
CA ALA A 282 -22.07 -10.31 -11.10
C ALA A 282 -23.56 -10.02 -10.83
N GLY A 283 -24.25 -9.43 -11.81
CA GLY A 283 -25.68 -9.14 -11.75
C GLY A 283 -26.09 -8.00 -10.80
N LYS A 284 -25.12 -7.25 -10.26
CA LYS A 284 -25.33 -6.11 -9.35
C LYS A 284 -24.65 -4.87 -9.90
N GLY A 285 -25.20 -3.68 -9.65
CA GLY A 285 -24.59 -2.42 -10.13
C GLY A 285 -23.38 -1.93 -9.30
N LEU A 286 -22.66 -0.94 -9.83
CA LEU A 286 -21.53 -0.26 -9.17
C LEU A 286 -21.90 0.30 -7.78
N ALA A 287 -23.11 0.85 -7.62
CA ALA A 287 -23.57 1.36 -6.33
C ALA A 287 -23.58 0.26 -5.24
N VAL A 288 -24.00 -0.96 -5.61
CA VAL A 288 -23.99 -2.11 -4.70
C VAL A 288 -22.56 -2.57 -4.45
N TRP A 289 -21.72 -2.65 -5.49
CA TRP A 289 -20.31 -3.03 -5.32
C TRP A 289 -19.58 -2.07 -4.36
N LEU A 290 -19.66 -0.75 -4.60
CA LEU A 290 -19.06 0.29 -3.75
C LEU A 290 -19.54 0.19 -2.30
N ARG A 291 -20.84 -0.03 -2.12
CA ARG A 291 -21.44 -0.10 -0.78
C ARG A 291 -21.00 -1.36 -0.03
N TYR A 292 -21.01 -2.53 -0.65
CA TYR A 292 -20.93 -3.81 0.08
C TYR A 292 -19.61 -4.57 -0.10
N SER A 293 -18.94 -4.45 -1.25
CA SER A 293 -17.84 -5.34 -1.63
C SER A 293 -16.50 -4.61 -1.72
N PHE A 294 -16.51 -3.36 -2.20
CA PHE A 294 -15.30 -2.59 -2.52
C PHE A 294 -14.27 -2.59 -1.38
N PHE A 295 -14.65 -2.16 -0.17
CA PHE A 295 -13.66 -1.91 0.88
C PHE A 295 -13.00 -3.19 1.41
N GLU A 296 -13.73 -4.30 1.47
CA GLU A 296 -13.17 -5.61 1.84
C GLU A 296 -12.18 -6.10 0.76
N GLN A 297 -12.55 -5.97 -0.51
CA GLN A 297 -11.69 -6.30 -1.63
C GLN A 297 -10.45 -5.40 -1.69
N HIS A 298 -10.61 -4.10 -1.45
CA HIS A 298 -9.52 -3.13 -1.39
C HIS A 298 -8.54 -3.46 -0.27
N ALA A 299 -9.07 -3.76 0.93
CA ALA A 299 -8.24 -4.21 2.05
C ALA A 299 -7.49 -5.50 1.70
N LYS A 300 -8.11 -6.49 1.05
CA LYS A 300 -7.43 -7.72 0.63
C LYS A 300 -6.35 -7.45 -0.42
N ARG A 301 -6.67 -6.67 -1.47
CA ARG A 301 -5.77 -6.38 -2.59
C ARG A 301 -4.49 -5.70 -2.13
N PHE A 302 -4.62 -4.77 -1.19
CA PHE A 302 -3.52 -3.99 -0.64
C PHE A 302 -3.04 -4.52 0.72
N GLN A 303 -3.02 -5.84 0.89
CA GLN A 303 -2.37 -6.54 2.02
C GLN A 303 -2.81 -6.07 3.42
N HIS A 304 -4.10 -5.77 3.58
CA HIS A 304 -4.71 -5.16 4.77
C HIS A 304 -4.03 -3.84 5.18
N ARG A 305 -3.61 -3.06 4.18
CA ARG A 305 -3.16 -1.67 4.28
C ARG A 305 -3.94 -0.80 3.28
N PRO A 306 -5.29 -0.75 3.38
CA PRO A 306 -6.10 0.02 2.44
C PRO A 306 -5.81 1.52 2.57
N PHE A 307 -5.60 2.21 1.45
CA PHE A 307 -5.38 3.66 1.42
C PHE A 307 -6.63 4.43 0.97
N ILE A 308 -7.64 3.74 0.41
CA ILE A 308 -8.99 4.29 0.24
C ILE A 308 -9.91 3.68 1.32
N TRP A 309 -10.44 4.53 2.19
CA TRP A 309 -11.27 4.13 3.32
C TRP A 309 -12.75 4.34 3.02
N HIS A 310 -13.58 3.35 3.37
CA HIS A 310 -15.03 3.51 3.32
C HIS A 310 -15.55 3.85 4.71
N VAL A 311 -15.84 5.13 4.94
CA VAL A 311 -16.45 5.66 6.17
C VAL A 311 -17.97 5.67 6.01
N TRP A 312 -18.71 5.20 7.02
CA TRP A 312 -20.18 5.11 6.93
C TRP A 312 -20.86 5.16 8.29
N ASP A 313 -22.18 5.38 8.29
CA ASP A 313 -23.00 5.50 9.51
C ASP A 313 -23.63 4.18 9.98
N GLY A 314 -23.32 3.07 9.30
CA GLY A 314 -23.84 1.73 9.62
C GLY A 314 -25.21 1.40 9.02
N GLN A 315 -25.89 2.34 8.36
CA GLN A 315 -27.21 2.09 7.76
C GLN A 315 -27.10 1.54 6.34
N LYS A 316 -28.15 0.89 5.84
CA LYS A 316 -28.16 0.36 4.46
C LYS A 316 -28.19 1.47 3.41
N ASP A 317 -29.00 2.48 3.69
CA ASP A 317 -29.36 3.66 2.88
C ASP A 317 -28.91 4.98 3.52
N GLY A 318 -28.12 4.92 4.59
CA GLY A 318 -27.52 6.09 5.25
C GLY A 318 -26.23 6.57 4.59
N PHE A 319 -25.55 7.51 5.24
CA PHE A 319 -24.33 8.13 4.77
C PHE A 319 -23.22 7.11 4.50
N GLY A 320 -22.49 7.29 3.41
CA GLY A 320 -21.21 6.63 3.19
C GLY A 320 -20.32 7.47 2.28
N ALA A 321 -19.03 7.49 2.57
CA ALA A 321 -18.03 8.18 1.77
C ALA A 321 -16.79 7.29 1.59
N LEU A 322 -16.23 7.35 0.39
CA LEU A 322 -14.87 6.89 0.12
C LEU A 322 -13.93 8.04 0.42
N VAL A 323 -12.85 7.77 1.13
CA VAL A 323 -11.91 8.79 1.62
C VAL A 323 -10.49 8.35 1.32
N ASN A 324 -9.72 9.19 0.65
CA ASN A 324 -8.31 8.96 0.42
C ASN A 324 -7.53 9.27 1.70
N ALA A 325 -6.98 8.23 2.35
CA ALA A 325 -6.23 8.36 3.60
C ALA A 325 -5.02 9.30 3.46
N HIS A 326 -4.48 9.42 2.25
CA HIS A 326 -3.32 10.25 1.94
C HIS A 326 -3.65 11.74 1.88
N LYS A 327 -4.92 12.09 1.66
CA LYS A 327 -5.43 13.47 1.66
C LYS A 327 -6.16 13.81 2.95
N LEU A 328 -6.42 12.84 3.84
CA LEU A 328 -7.22 13.03 5.04
C LEU A 328 -6.41 13.66 6.18
N ASP A 329 -6.06 14.93 6.04
CA ASP A 329 -5.50 15.76 7.11
C ASP A 329 -6.61 16.27 8.07
N ALA A 330 -6.25 17.08 9.08
CA ALA A 330 -7.19 17.71 10.01
C ALA A 330 -8.30 18.48 9.29
N LYS A 331 -7.94 19.25 8.26
CA LYS A 331 -8.86 20.11 7.52
C LYS A 331 -9.83 19.29 6.69
N ASN A 332 -9.37 18.24 6.04
CA ASN A 332 -10.22 17.34 5.25
C ASN A 332 -11.08 16.45 6.15
N LEU A 333 -10.62 16.08 7.35
CA LEU A 333 -11.48 15.43 8.34
C LEU A 333 -12.58 16.39 8.84
N GLU A 334 -12.25 17.66 9.13
CA GLU A 334 -13.26 18.69 9.43
C GLU A 334 -14.27 18.86 8.29
N ARG A 335 -13.79 18.88 7.04
CA ARG A 335 -14.64 18.95 5.84
C ARG A 335 -15.56 17.75 5.73
N LEU A 336 -15.07 16.53 5.96
CA LEU A 336 -15.90 15.33 6.03
C LEU A 336 -17.01 15.46 7.09
N ILE A 337 -16.66 15.93 8.30
CA ILE A 337 -17.57 16.04 9.45
C ILE A 337 -18.62 17.15 9.26
N HIS A 338 -18.17 18.35 8.92
CA HIS A 338 -19.00 19.56 8.98
C HIS A 338 -19.62 19.94 7.64
N THR A 339 -18.97 19.57 6.54
CA THR A 339 -19.40 19.93 5.19
C THR A 339 -20.19 18.79 4.57
N TYR A 340 -19.59 17.61 4.37
CA TYR A 340 -20.26 16.47 3.73
C TYR A 340 -21.32 15.83 4.64
N LEU A 341 -20.91 15.32 5.80
CA LEU A 341 -21.83 14.71 6.76
C LEU A 341 -22.81 15.74 7.33
N GLY A 342 -22.37 16.99 7.52
CA GLY A 342 -23.24 18.08 7.93
C GLY A 342 -24.38 18.37 6.94
N ASP A 343 -24.11 18.31 5.64
CA ASP A 343 -25.14 18.47 4.61
C ASP A 343 -26.13 17.30 4.56
N TRP A 344 -25.61 16.08 4.70
CA TRP A 344 -26.44 14.89 4.84
C TRP A 344 -27.37 14.98 6.06
N ILE A 345 -26.85 15.42 7.22
CA ILE A 345 -27.65 15.60 8.44
C ILE A 345 -28.78 16.61 8.21
N ARG A 346 -28.50 17.78 7.63
CA ARG A 346 -29.54 18.78 7.29
C ARG A 346 -30.63 18.21 6.38
N THR A 347 -30.22 17.41 5.40
CA THR A 347 -31.15 16.71 4.49
C THR A 347 -32.06 15.75 5.29
N GLN A 348 -31.50 14.98 6.23
CA GLN A 348 -32.31 14.09 7.07
C GLN A 348 -33.20 14.85 8.06
N GLU A 349 -32.76 15.99 8.62
CA GLU A 349 -33.59 16.85 9.48
C GLU A 349 -34.82 17.39 8.72
N SER A 350 -34.63 17.84 7.48
CA SER A 350 -35.75 18.22 6.61
C SER A 350 -36.65 17.02 6.32
N GLY A 351 -36.08 15.84 6.06
CA GLY A 351 -36.83 14.61 5.85
C GLY A 351 -37.69 14.22 7.04
N VAL A 352 -37.18 14.34 8.28
CA VAL A 352 -37.95 14.11 9.51
C VAL A 352 -39.11 15.10 9.60
N THR A 353 -38.87 16.36 9.31
CA THR A 353 -39.90 17.42 9.34
C THR A 353 -41.02 17.15 8.33
N SER A 354 -40.67 16.62 7.15
CA SER A 354 -41.63 16.26 6.09
C SER A 354 -42.24 14.87 6.25
N GLY A 355 -41.93 14.14 7.33
CA GLY A 355 -42.46 12.79 7.56
C GLY A 355 -41.93 11.72 6.59
N ALA A 356 -40.74 11.93 6.01
CA ALA A 356 -40.13 10.98 5.10
C ALA A 356 -39.73 9.68 5.82
N ASP A 357 -40.05 8.54 5.20
CA ASP A 357 -39.82 7.24 5.79
C ASP A 357 -38.33 6.96 6.06
N GLY A 358 -38.02 6.36 7.21
CA GLY A 358 -36.67 6.07 7.68
C GLY A 358 -35.79 7.28 8.03
N ALA A 359 -36.26 8.52 7.84
CA ALA A 359 -35.45 9.73 8.09
C ALA A 359 -34.97 9.87 9.55
N PRO A 360 -35.79 9.55 10.59
CA PRO A 360 -35.33 9.61 11.98
C PRO A 360 -34.16 8.65 12.27
N LEU A 361 -34.20 7.44 11.70
CA LEU A 361 -33.14 6.44 11.87
C LEU A 361 -31.84 6.89 11.19
N ARG A 362 -31.93 7.40 9.96
CA ARG A 362 -30.78 7.94 9.23
C ARG A 362 -30.18 9.16 9.91
N LEU A 363 -31.02 10.05 10.45
CA LEU A 363 -30.57 11.22 11.21
C LEU A 363 -29.79 10.80 12.46
N SER A 364 -30.35 9.88 13.26
CA SER A 364 -29.67 9.37 14.46
C SER A 364 -28.34 8.70 14.13
N ALA A 365 -28.28 7.89 13.06
CA ALA A 365 -27.05 7.24 12.63
C ALA A 365 -25.99 8.24 12.18
N ALA A 366 -26.38 9.24 11.38
CA ALA A 366 -25.49 10.29 10.91
C ALA A 366 -24.95 11.16 12.05
N GLN A 367 -25.78 11.51 13.05
CA GLN A 367 -25.34 12.22 14.25
C GLN A 367 -24.36 11.39 15.09
N ASN A 368 -24.59 10.07 15.21
CA ASN A 368 -23.66 9.18 15.89
C ASN A 368 -22.31 9.08 15.18
N LEU A 369 -22.32 8.95 13.84
CA LEU A 369 -21.09 8.99 13.04
C LEU A 369 -20.34 10.32 13.23
N LYS A 370 -21.06 11.45 13.21
CA LYS A 370 -20.46 12.78 13.41
C LYS A 370 -19.73 12.87 14.75
N ALA A 371 -20.36 12.44 15.84
CA ALA A 371 -19.75 12.46 17.16
C ALA A 371 -18.47 11.59 17.23
N ARG A 372 -18.48 10.41 16.61
CA ARG A 372 -17.30 9.52 16.57
C ARG A 372 -16.16 10.09 15.74
N LEU A 373 -16.45 10.71 14.60
CA LEU A 373 -15.44 11.39 13.79
C LEU A 373 -14.86 12.62 14.49
N GLN A 374 -15.67 13.36 15.25
CA GLN A 374 -15.19 14.46 16.10
C GLN A 374 -14.24 13.96 17.19
N ALA A 375 -14.55 12.82 17.82
CA ALA A 375 -13.64 12.22 18.80
C ALA A 375 -12.29 11.78 18.18
N ILE A 376 -12.28 11.33 16.92
CA ILE A 376 -11.05 11.09 16.16
C ILE A 376 -10.30 12.39 15.88
N LEU A 377 -11.00 13.44 15.46
CA LEU A 377 -10.42 14.75 15.18
C LEU A 377 -9.72 15.32 16.42
N GLU A 378 -10.37 15.22 17.59
CA GLU A 378 -9.82 15.61 18.90
C GLU A 378 -8.60 14.77 19.27
N GLY A 379 -8.58 13.49 18.91
CA GLY A 379 -7.44 12.58 19.10
C GLY A 379 -7.12 12.26 20.56
N GLU A 380 -8.10 12.38 21.45
CA GLU A 380 -8.00 11.92 22.84
C GLU A 380 -8.10 10.39 22.91
N LYS A 381 -7.44 9.77 23.89
CA LYS A 381 -7.50 8.32 24.13
C LYS A 381 -8.97 7.86 24.24
N PRO A 382 -9.42 6.81 23.51
CA PRO A 382 -8.62 5.83 22.76
C PRO A 382 -8.51 6.11 21.25
N TYR A 383 -8.80 7.32 20.79
CA TYR A 383 -8.77 7.70 19.36
C TYR A 383 -7.45 8.37 18.95
N ASP A 384 -6.45 8.31 19.81
CA ASP A 384 -5.13 8.85 19.53
C ASP A 384 -4.31 7.92 18.61
N ILE A 385 -3.39 8.50 17.84
CA ILE A 385 -2.37 7.74 17.11
C ILE A 385 -1.16 7.56 18.04
N PHE A 386 -0.77 6.31 18.23
CA PHE A 386 0.43 5.91 18.96
C PHE A 386 1.45 5.26 18.02
N VAL A 387 2.68 5.77 18.07
CA VAL A 387 3.78 5.35 17.20
C VAL A 387 4.97 4.95 18.05
N ARG A 388 5.19 3.64 18.21
CA ARG A 388 6.22 3.09 19.12
C ARG A 388 7.64 3.62 18.87
N TRP A 389 7.99 3.96 17.63
CA TRP A 389 9.33 4.44 17.30
C TRP A 389 9.50 5.96 17.43
N LYS A 390 8.48 6.68 17.91
CA LYS A 390 8.55 8.13 18.19
C LYS A 390 8.56 8.37 19.70
N PRO A 391 9.42 9.26 20.22
CA PRO A 391 9.32 9.71 21.61
C PRO A 391 8.00 10.45 21.87
N LEU A 392 7.62 10.58 23.15
CA LEU A 392 6.36 11.21 23.56
C LEU A 392 6.17 12.61 22.94
N ALA A 393 7.24 13.41 22.90
CA ALA A 393 7.22 14.75 22.31
C ALA A 393 7.05 14.76 20.78
N GLN A 394 7.15 13.63 20.08
CA GLN A 394 6.93 13.51 18.63
C GLN A 394 5.64 12.76 18.27
N GLN A 395 4.85 12.32 19.26
CA GLN A 395 3.57 11.63 19.01
C GLN A 395 2.54 12.58 18.39
N PRO A 396 1.74 12.16 17.39
CA PRO A 396 0.67 13.01 16.84
C PRO A 396 -0.29 13.54 17.92
N ILE A 397 -0.64 14.83 17.84
CA ILE A 397 -1.61 15.51 18.71
C ILE A 397 -2.84 15.82 17.87
N GLY A 398 -4.02 15.38 18.31
CA GLY A 398 -5.23 15.39 17.51
C GLY A 398 -5.11 14.53 16.26
N TRP A 399 -5.96 14.78 15.28
CA TRP A 399 -5.82 14.18 13.96
C TRP A 399 -4.77 14.90 13.10
N GLN A 400 -3.51 14.48 13.26
CA GLN A 400 -2.38 14.89 12.43
C GLN A 400 -1.53 13.66 12.07
N PRO A 401 -2.06 12.74 11.23
CA PRO A 401 -1.34 11.52 10.87
C PRO A 401 -0.06 11.85 10.09
N ASP A 402 1.01 11.11 10.38
CA ASP A 402 2.22 11.11 9.57
C ASP A 402 2.16 9.90 8.63
N LEU A 403 2.09 10.14 7.32
CA LEU A 403 1.97 9.07 6.34
C LEU A 403 3.20 8.14 6.34
N ASN A 404 4.38 8.63 6.76
CA ASN A 404 5.59 7.80 6.87
C ASN A 404 5.47 6.72 7.97
N ASP A 405 4.57 6.90 8.93
CA ASP A 405 4.29 5.88 9.94
C ASP A 405 3.48 4.70 9.37
N GLY A 406 2.92 4.87 8.16
CA GLY A 406 2.18 3.87 7.40
C GLY A 406 0.72 3.72 7.82
N ILE A 407 -0.07 3.15 6.91
CA ILE A 407 -1.54 3.00 7.04
C ILE A 407 -1.90 2.21 8.29
N ARG A 408 -1.13 1.18 8.66
CA ARG A 408 -1.39 0.39 9.88
C ARG A 408 -1.56 1.25 11.12
N LEU A 409 -0.75 2.29 11.29
CA LEU A 409 -0.82 3.14 12.49
C LEU A 409 -1.93 4.18 12.35
N ASN A 410 -2.01 4.82 11.18
CA ASN A 410 -2.95 5.92 10.92
C ASN A 410 -4.42 5.48 10.90
N ILE A 411 -4.71 4.23 10.52
CA ILE A 411 -6.09 3.72 10.47
C ILE A 411 -6.67 3.34 11.85
N ARG A 412 -5.83 3.27 12.90
CA ARG A 412 -6.25 2.78 14.23
C ARG A 412 -7.42 3.55 14.83
N PRO A 413 -7.44 4.90 14.87
CA PRO A 413 -8.58 5.64 15.44
C PRO A 413 -9.90 5.34 14.74
N PHE A 414 -9.87 5.17 13.42
CA PHE A 414 -11.05 4.84 12.61
C PHE A 414 -11.56 3.42 12.87
N MET A 415 -10.66 2.46 13.08
CA MET A 415 -11.04 1.10 13.51
C MET A 415 -11.58 1.10 14.94
N THR A 416 -10.93 1.79 15.88
CA THR A 416 -11.37 1.90 17.28
C THR A 416 -12.74 2.54 17.42
N ALA A 417 -13.03 3.59 16.64
CA ALA A 417 -14.34 4.24 16.63
C ALA A 417 -15.41 3.47 15.85
N GLU A 418 -15.05 2.37 15.18
CA GLU A 418 -15.92 1.55 14.35
C GLU A 418 -16.62 2.32 13.22
N VAL A 419 -16.00 3.37 12.68
CA VAL A 419 -16.59 4.22 11.62
C VAL A 419 -16.35 3.70 10.20
N LEU A 420 -15.49 2.67 10.05
CA LEU A 420 -15.21 2.03 8.77
C LEU A 420 -16.22 0.94 8.47
N ARG A 421 -16.50 0.74 7.17
CA ARG A 421 -17.38 -0.33 6.68
C ARG A 421 -16.91 -1.73 7.08
N VAL A 422 -15.60 -1.91 7.14
CA VAL A 422 -14.95 -3.11 7.63
C VAL A 422 -13.95 -2.68 8.69
N ASN A 423 -14.16 -3.09 9.94
CA ASN A 423 -13.38 -2.63 11.08
C ASN A 423 -12.90 -3.78 11.99
N LYS A 424 -13.10 -5.04 11.56
CA LYS A 424 -12.81 -6.24 12.35
C LYS A 424 -12.12 -7.32 11.51
N LYS A 425 -11.37 -8.19 12.20
CA LYS A 425 -10.84 -9.45 11.65
C LYS A 425 -11.96 -10.42 11.28
N PRO A 426 -11.75 -11.32 10.30
CA PRO A 426 -10.54 -11.46 9.46
C PRO A 426 -10.52 -10.50 8.26
N LYS A 427 -11.59 -9.73 8.03
CA LYS A 427 -11.78 -8.93 6.82
C LYS A 427 -10.80 -7.74 6.71
N LEU A 428 -10.58 -7.02 7.81
CA LEU A 428 -9.48 -6.06 7.95
C LEU A 428 -8.52 -6.59 9.00
N ASN A 429 -7.50 -7.34 8.56
CA ASN A 429 -6.61 -8.09 9.44
C ASN A 429 -5.44 -7.25 9.94
N ILE A 430 -5.75 -6.23 10.74
CA ILE A 430 -4.77 -5.36 11.39
C ILE A 430 -4.82 -5.59 12.90
N THR A 431 -3.64 -5.58 13.54
CA THR A 431 -3.49 -5.61 15.00
C THR A 431 -2.44 -4.63 15.46
N TRP A 432 -2.59 -4.18 16.70
CA TRP A 432 -1.61 -3.36 17.41
C TRP A 432 -1.08 -4.10 18.63
N ASP A 433 -1.17 -5.41 18.66
CA ASP A 433 -0.66 -6.23 19.76
C ASP A 433 0.88 -6.09 19.87
N LYS A 434 1.48 -6.92 20.74
CA LYS A 434 2.93 -6.99 20.90
C LYS A 434 3.61 -7.54 19.64
N ASP A 435 4.52 -6.77 19.05
CA ASP A 435 5.36 -7.24 17.94
C ASP A 435 6.47 -8.18 18.44
N ARG A 436 7.01 -9.01 17.53
CA ARG A 436 8.13 -9.93 17.86
C ARG A 436 9.44 -9.16 18.07
N GLY A 437 10.27 -9.67 18.98
CA GLY A 437 11.58 -9.12 19.30
C GLY A 437 11.55 -8.19 20.52
N LYS A 438 12.70 -7.60 20.84
CA LYS A 438 12.87 -6.63 21.93
C LYS A 438 13.44 -5.33 21.41
N ASP A 439 13.04 -4.24 22.01
CA ASP A 439 13.63 -2.93 21.79
C ASP A 439 14.95 -2.79 22.54
N VAL A 440 15.79 -1.91 22.00
CA VAL A 440 17.07 -1.52 22.61
C VAL A 440 16.86 -0.42 23.62
N GLU A 441 17.81 -0.22 24.53
CA GLU A 441 17.69 0.79 25.60
C GLU A 441 17.50 2.22 25.07
N SER A 442 18.00 2.51 23.87
CA SER A 442 17.82 3.81 23.20
C SER A 442 16.43 4.02 22.61
N ALA A 443 15.58 2.99 22.56
CA ALA A 443 14.23 3.10 22.02
C ALA A 443 13.34 3.97 22.94
N PRO A 444 12.45 4.81 22.39
CA PRO A 444 11.77 5.83 23.20
C PRO A 444 10.91 5.28 24.34
N TRP A 445 10.36 4.07 24.18
CA TRP A 445 9.45 3.44 25.14
C TRP A 445 10.08 2.28 25.92
N PHE A 446 11.40 2.08 25.80
CA PHE A 446 12.09 0.96 26.46
C PHE A 446 11.84 0.94 27.97
N LYS A 447 11.98 2.09 28.63
CA LYS A 447 11.80 2.20 30.09
C LYS A 447 10.37 1.93 30.55
N VAL A 448 9.38 2.25 29.72
CA VAL A 448 7.96 2.07 30.02
C VAL A 448 7.55 0.61 29.86
N PHE A 449 8.06 -0.06 28.82
CA PHE A 449 7.65 -1.43 28.47
C PHE A 449 8.70 -2.50 28.79
N GLY A 450 9.80 -2.16 29.46
CA GLY A 450 10.88 -3.11 29.76
C GLY A 450 11.51 -3.73 28.50
N GLY A 451 11.58 -2.96 27.42
CA GLY A 451 12.05 -3.42 26.11
C GLY A 451 11.04 -4.24 25.30
N GLU A 452 9.80 -4.40 25.77
CA GLU A 452 8.74 -5.06 25.00
C GLU A 452 8.15 -4.15 23.92
N ARG A 453 7.88 -4.72 22.74
CA ARG A 453 7.38 -3.99 21.57
C ARG A 453 5.86 -3.86 21.57
N ILE A 454 5.33 -3.07 22.49
CA ILE A 454 3.89 -2.87 22.66
C ILE A 454 3.40 -1.77 21.72
N ASN A 455 2.48 -2.08 20.80
CA ASN A 455 1.80 -1.06 19.99
C ASN A 455 0.38 -0.73 20.52
N ASP A 456 -0.20 -1.59 21.38
CA ASP A 456 -1.55 -1.43 21.91
C ASP A 456 -1.51 -0.50 23.12
N HIS A 457 -1.11 0.73 22.86
CA HIS A 457 -0.94 1.77 23.84
C HIS A 457 -1.65 3.03 23.36
N HIS A 458 -2.15 3.81 24.30
CA HIS A 458 -2.88 5.04 24.05
C HIS A 458 -2.43 6.09 25.04
N LEU A 459 -2.20 7.27 24.51
CA LEU A 459 -1.69 8.43 25.24
C LEU A 459 -2.74 9.52 25.28
N THR A 460 -2.80 10.24 26.38
CA THR A 460 -3.69 11.40 26.50
C THR A 460 -3.14 12.59 25.73
N MET A 461 -4.02 13.50 25.32
CA MET A 461 -3.60 14.75 24.70
C MET A 461 -2.72 15.59 25.64
N ALA A 462 -3.08 15.61 26.94
CA ALA A 462 -2.34 16.35 27.96
C ALA A 462 -0.88 15.87 28.09
N GLU A 463 -0.64 14.56 28.08
CA GLU A 463 0.72 13.98 28.13
C GLU A 463 1.56 14.42 26.92
N LYS A 464 0.99 14.34 25.72
CA LYS A 464 1.69 14.73 24.48
C LYS A 464 2.01 16.22 24.45
N ILE A 465 1.05 17.07 24.83
CA ILE A 465 1.22 18.53 24.89
C ILE A 465 2.29 18.90 25.92
N ALA A 466 2.24 18.30 27.12
CA ALA A 466 3.21 18.58 28.18
C ALA A 466 4.64 18.22 27.74
N ALA A 467 4.82 17.06 27.10
CA ALA A 467 6.13 16.66 26.59
C ALA A 467 6.65 17.58 25.49
N ARG A 468 5.78 18.01 24.57
CA ARG A 468 6.18 18.92 23.49
C ARG A 468 6.55 20.33 23.99
N ARG A 469 5.91 20.81 25.05
CA ARG A 469 6.30 22.06 25.72
C ARG A 469 7.68 21.97 26.37
N GLN A 470 8.04 20.80 26.92
CA GLN A 470 9.35 20.59 27.54
C GLN A 470 10.49 20.55 26.52
N THR A 471 10.24 20.16 25.27
CA THR A 471 11.25 20.16 24.20
C THR A 471 11.41 21.51 23.49
N GLY A 472 10.54 22.49 23.76
CA GLY A 472 10.58 23.82 23.14
C GLY A 472 9.93 23.90 21.75
N ASP A 473 9.22 22.85 21.31
CA ASP A 473 8.62 22.74 19.96
C ASP A 473 7.21 23.38 19.85
N LEU A 474 6.77 24.11 20.87
CA LEU A 474 5.53 24.91 20.85
C LEU A 474 5.89 26.38 21.11
N THR A 475 6.38 27.05 20.08
CA THR A 475 6.38 28.52 19.98
C THR A 475 5.43 28.96 18.89
#